data_AF-A0A7T5JQA9-F1
#
_entry.id   AF-A0A7T5JQA9-F1
#
_cell.length_a   1.000
_cell.length_b   1.000
_cell.length_c   1.000
_cell.angle_alpha   90.00
_cell.angle_beta   90.00
_cell.angle_gamma   90.00
#
_symmetry.space_group_name_H-M   'P 1'
#
loop_
_entity.id
_entity.type
_entity.pdbx_description
1 polymer ?
#
loop_
_entity_poly.entity_id
_entity_poly.type
_entity_poly.pdbx_seq_one_letter_code
_entity_poly.pdbx_strand_id
1 'polypeptide(L)'
;MMDLAGWEEEQHTRIKLDGTWEFYWNRLLTPEDFRRTAQDQSRLPAPAYMAVPSTWNGKVIDNQPLSAYDYATYRMVLKNLPADGVYAIKKTNIRFSSTVYANGQKLFADGTPAEAAANYRAGNLPQIGFFSAEQGDVEIIVQVANYDYINAGIPVSPYFGGQAAMMDFQQKTMTQEFSTFAILSALSLIFIICFLTAAYYQRKDFTLLIFAAVCAIIAVYNGLIGERPCICTSLGHLLRCCTK
;
A
#
# COMPACT_ATOMS: atom_id res chain seq x y z
N MET A 1 3.83 12.55 14.35
CA MET A 1 2.58 13.35 14.42
C MET A 1 2.56 14.30 13.24
N MET A 2 1.39 14.55 12.67
CA MET A 2 1.19 15.45 11.53
C MET A 2 0.02 16.37 11.83
N ASP A 3 0.17 17.67 11.58
CA ASP A 3 -0.86 18.67 11.81
C ASP A 3 -1.60 18.98 10.50
N LEU A 4 -2.94 18.96 10.56
CA LEU A 4 -3.84 19.23 9.44
C LEU A 4 -4.55 20.59 9.55
N ALA A 5 -4.15 21.47 10.47
CA ALA A 5 -4.81 22.77 10.68
C ALA A 5 -4.86 23.69 9.43
N GLY A 6 -4.04 23.44 8.41
CA GLY A 6 -4.08 24.13 7.10
C GLY A 6 -4.55 23.26 5.94
N TRP A 7 -5.05 22.05 6.22
CA TRP A 7 -5.54 21.13 5.21
C TRP A 7 -6.98 21.49 4.83
N GLU A 8 -7.14 22.23 3.74
CA GLU A 8 -8.44 22.44 3.11
C GLU A 8 -8.75 21.29 2.16
N GLU A 9 -9.79 20.51 2.46
CA GLU A 9 -10.21 19.35 1.64
C GLU A 9 -10.47 19.74 0.17
N GLU A 10 -10.95 20.96 -0.06
CA GLU A 10 -11.24 21.52 -1.39
C GLU A 10 -9.98 21.80 -2.22
N GLN A 11 -8.86 22.16 -1.59
CA GLN A 11 -7.60 22.50 -2.28
C GLN A 11 -6.61 21.33 -2.33
N HIS A 12 -6.59 20.51 -1.27
CA HIS A 12 -5.67 19.39 -1.10
C HIS A 12 -6.46 18.09 -0.97
N THR A 13 -6.97 17.59 -2.09
CA THR A 13 -7.81 16.38 -2.16
C THR A 13 -7.23 15.16 -1.43
N ARG A 14 -5.90 15.04 -1.32
CA ARG A 14 -5.23 13.95 -0.59
C ARG A 14 -3.88 14.39 -0.05
N ILE A 15 -3.44 13.76 1.03
CA ILE A 15 -2.11 13.94 1.61
C ILE A 15 -1.35 12.61 1.63
N LYS A 16 -0.03 12.71 1.55
CA LYS A 16 0.84 11.59 1.88
C LYS A 16 1.06 11.57 3.38
N LEU A 17 1.02 10.38 3.98
CA LEU A 17 1.35 10.18 5.39
C LEU A 17 2.88 10.06 5.59
N ASP A 18 3.61 10.95 4.93
CA ASP A 18 5.07 11.01 4.97
C ASP A 18 5.53 11.76 6.23
N GLY A 19 6.72 11.44 6.72
CA GLY A 19 7.34 12.07 7.88
C GLY A 19 7.68 11.06 8.97
N THR A 20 7.71 11.54 10.21
CA THR A 20 8.18 10.74 11.35
C THR A 20 7.02 10.10 12.10
N TRP A 21 7.02 8.77 12.13
CA TRP A 21 6.07 7.93 12.86
C TRP A 21 6.70 7.44 14.17
N GLU A 22 5.88 7.25 15.20
CA GLU A 22 6.26 6.44 16.34
C GLU A 22 6.47 5.00 15.86
N PHE A 23 7.49 4.33 16.38
CA PHE A 23 7.92 3.02 15.94
C PHE A 23 8.24 2.13 17.13
N TYR A 24 7.57 0.98 17.18
CA TYR A 24 7.68 -0.01 18.23
C TYR A 24 8.23 -1.30 17.63
N TRP A 25 9.54 -1.51 17.78
CA TRP A 25 10.24 -2.68 17.27
C TRP A 25 9.86 -3.95 18.05
N ASN A 26 9.72 -5.09 17.37
CA ASN A 26 9.31 -6.38 17.92
C ASN A 26 8.05 -6.33 18.79
N ARG A 27 7.07 -5.54 18.36
CA ARG A 27 5.75 -5.43 18.99
C ARG A 27 4.66 -5.32 17.91
N LEU A 28 3.58 -6.08 18.08
CA LEU A 28 2.35 -5.97 17.30
C LEU A 28 1.24 -5.36 18.17
N LEU A 29 1.31 -4.05 18.38
CA LEU A 29 0.39 -3.32 19.26
C LEU A 29 -0.94 -3.07 18.55
N THR A 30 -2.04 -3.15 19.29
CA THR A 30 -3.39 -2.81 18.81
C THR A 30 -3.86 -1.50 19.42
N PRO A 31 -4.97 -0.91 18.93
CA PRO A 31 -5.51 0.31 19.55
C PRO A 31 -5.82 0.18 21.05
N GLU A 32 -6.19 -1.01 21.52
CA GLU A 32 -6.43 -1.29 22.93
C GLU A 32 -5.18 -1.05 23.80
N ASP A 33 -3.98 -1.37 23.30
CA ASP A 33 -2.73 -1.20 24.03
C ASP A 33 -2.42 0.29 24.29
N PHE A 34 -2.70 1.14 23.30
CA PHE A 34 -2.54 2.59 23.41
C PHE A 34 -3.61 3.21 24.32
N ARG A 35 -4.87 2.74 24.28
CA ARG A 35 -5.94 3.22 25.17
C ARG A 35 -5.69 2.85 26.64
N ARG A 36 -5.24 1.63 26.92
CA ARG A 36 -4.93 1.17 28.28
C ARG A 36 -3.81 1.99 28.92
N THR A 37 -2.80 2.39 28.15
CA THR A 37 -1.68 3.18 28.64
C THR A 37 -2.08 4.62 28.99
N ALA A 38 -3.07 5.20 28.31
CA ALA A 38 -3.61 6.51 28.69
C ALA A 38 -4.27 6.51 30.08
N GLN A 39 -4.72 5.34 30.55
CA GLN A 39 -5.36 5.17 31.87
C GLN A 39 -4.37 4.72 32.96
N ASP A 40 -3.27 4.07 32.57
CA ASP A 40 -2.28 3.49 33.48
C ASP A 40 -0.88 3.74 32.88
N GLN A 41 -0.22 4.80 33.35
CA GLN A 41 0.99 5.43 32.75
C GLN A 41 2.24 4.52 32.65
N SER A 42 2.14 3.20 32.90
CA SER A 42 3.30 2.33 33.15
C SER A 42 3.55 1.20 32.13
N ARG A 43 2.82 1.07 31.02
CA ARG A 43 2.85 -0.18 30.24
C ARG A 43 3.51 -0.21 28.86
N LEU A 44 3.59 0.91 28.12
CA LEU A 44 4.27 0.90 26.82
C LEU A 44 5.70 1.45 26.94
N PRO A 45 6.72 0.77 26.35
CA PRO A 45 8.04 1.35 26.25
C PRO A 45 8.00 2.63 25.41
N ALA A 46 8.94 3.54 25.66
CA ALA A 46 9.07 4.75 24.86
C ALA A 46 9.24 4.38 23.37
N PRO A 47 8.50 5.03 22.44
CA PRO A 47 8.66 4.74 21.04
C PRO A 47 10.04 5.17 20.54
N ALA A 48 10.58 4.40 19.61
CA ALA A 48 11.55 4.93 18.67
C ALA A 48 10.81 5.74 17.59
N TYR A 49 11.57 6.36 16.69
CA TYR A 49 11.01 7.16 15.61
C TYR A 49 11.51 6.67 14.26
N MET A 50 10.59 6.46 13.32
CA MET A 50 10.89 5.94 11.99
C MET A 50 10.33 6.87 10.93
N ALA A 51 11.19 7.26 9.98
CA ALA A 51 10.76 7.99 8.80
C ALA A 51 9.90 7.09 7.90
N VAL A 52 8.83 7.62 7.35
CA VAL A 52 7.99 6.99 6.33
C VAL A 52 7.89 7.97 5.16
N PRO A 53 8.07 7.51 3.91
CA PRO A 53 8.40 6.15 3.51
C PRO A 53 9.88 5.82 3.81
N SER A 54 10.13 4.60 4.25
CA SER A 54 11.49 4.03 4.30
C SER A 54 11.46 2.52 4.52
N THR A 55 12.58 1.87 4.23
CA THR A 55 12.87 0.54 4.77
C THR A 55 13.46 0.67 6.18
N TRP A 56 13.24 -0.32 7.04
CA TRP A 56 13.88 -0.35 8.37
C TRP A 56 15.24 -1.06 8.37
N ASN A 57 15.54 -1.83 7.32
CA ASN A 57 16.77 -2.61 7.17
C ASN A 57 18.04 -1.81 7.49
N GLY A 58 18.86 -2.33 8.41
CA GLY A 58 20.15 -1.74 8.73
C GLY A 58 20.09 -0.40 9.48
N LYS A 59 18.89 0.12 9.77
CA LYS A 59 18.74 1.22 10.72
C LYS A 59 19.05 0.71 12.12
N VAL A 60 19.45 1.61 13.02
CA VAL A 60 19.87 1.26 14.37
C VAL A 60 18.90 1.86 15.37
N ILE A 61 18.37 1.02 16.25
CA ILE A 61 17.58 1.42 17.43
C ILE A 61 18.19 0.72 18.63
N ASP A 62 18.41 1.44 19.72
CA ASP A 62 19.05 0.91 20.94
C ASP A 62 20.39 0.20 20.67
N ASN A 63 21.21 0.78 19.78
CA ASN A 63 22.49 0.23 19.31
C ASN A 63 22.40 -1.14 18.61
N GLN A 64 21.20 -1.58 18.20
CA GLN A 64 21.00 -2.82 17.45
C GLN A 64 20.53 -2.52 16.01
N PRO A 65 21.19 -3.09 14.98
CA PRO A 65 20.72 -2.98 13.61
C PRO A 65 19.45 -3.80 13.43
N LEU A 66 18.46 -3.22 12.76
CA LEU A 66 17.18 -3.88 12.50
C LEU A 66 17.30 -4.89 11.35
N SER A 67 16.87 -6.12 11.63
CA SER A 67 16.79 -7.21 10.65
C SER A 67 15.72 -6.94 9.60
N ALA A 68 15.90 -7.49 8.39
CA ALA A 68 14.83 -7.56 7.38
C ALA A 68 13.65 -8.43 7.84
N TYR A 69 13.96 -9.43 8.65
CA TYR A 69 13.09 -10.57 8.97
C TYR A 69 12.53 -10.44 10.38
N ASP A 70 11.55 -9.58 10.56
CA ASP A 70 11.00 -9.22 11.86
C ASP A 70 9.67 -8.47 11.72
N TYR A 71 9.18 -7.94 12.82
CA TYR A 71 7.90 -7.26 12.92
C TYR A 71 7.97 -6.02 13.81
N ALA A 72 7.08 -5.07 13.53
CA ALA A 72 7.01 -3.81 14.25
C ALA A 72 5.61 -3.18 14.14
N THR A 73 5.34 -2.21 15.00
CA THR A 73 4.17 -1.35 14.91
C THR A 73 4.57 0.09 14.66
N TYR A 74 3.95 0.72 13.67
CA TYR A 74 4.02 2.15 13.42
C TYR A 74 2.77 2.84 13.95
N ARG A 75 2.92 4.04 14.49
CA ARG A 75 1.80 4.88 14.92
C ARG A 75 1.99 6.33 14.46
N MET A 76 0.93 6.90 13.90
CA MET A 76 0.84 8.32 13.54
C MET A 76 -0.49 8.87 14.03
N VAL A 77 -0.44 10.03 14.67
CA VAL A 77 -1.63 10.83 14.99
C VAL A 77 -1.66 12.01 14.03
N LEU A 78 -2.77 12.11 13.30
CA LEU A 78 -3.15 13.28 12.52
C LEU A 78 -3.92 14.21 13.47
N LYS A 79 -3.48 15.45 13.60
CA LYS A 79 -4.15 16.46 14.43
C LYS A 79 -5.02 17.37 13.59
N ASN A 80 -6.07 17.90 14.21
CA ASN A 80 -6.87 18.99 13.66
C ASN A 80 -7.53 18.64 12.31
N LEU A 81 -8.08 17.43 12.19
CA LEU A 81 -8.97 17.07 11.10
C LEU A 81 -10.11 18.11 11.04
N PRO A 82 -10.38 18.72 9.87
CA PRO A 82 -11.16 19.95 9.81
C PRO A 82 -12.68 19.73 9.92
N ALA A 83 -13.18 18.55 9.60
CA ALA A 83 -14.61 18.27 9.55
C ALA A 83 -14.95 16.82 9.87
N ASP A 84 -16.20 16.58 10.26
CA ASP A 84 -16.78 15.24 10.34
C ASP A 84 -16.97 14.68 8.93
N GLY A 85 -16.72 13.39 8.74
CA GLY A 85 -16.93 12.77 7.44
C GLY A 85 -16.43 11.35 7.32
N VAL A 86 -16.46 10.86 6.08
CA VAL A 86 -15.86 9.58 5.70
C VAL A 86 -14.53 9.86 5.04
N TYR A 87 -13.49 9.28 5.60
CA TYR A 87 -12.11 9.39 5.14
C TYR A 87 -11.62 8.04 4.67
N ALA A 88 -10.52 8.04 3.93
CA ALA A 88 -9.88 6.82 3.49
C ALA A 88 -8.37 6.85 3.76
N ILE A 89 -7.84 5.67 4.08
CA ILE A 89 -6.40 5.41 4.05
C ILE A 89 -6.13 4.42 2.93
N LYS A 90 -5.16 4.75 2.07
CA LYS A 90 -4.67 3.87 1.02
C LYS A 90 -3.24 3.44 1.32
N LYS A 91 -3.07 2.13 1.45
CA LYS A 91 -1.79 1.43 1.42
C LYS A 91 -1.43 1.13 -0.03
N THR A 92 -0.28 1.63 -0.49
CA THR A 92 0.29 1.22 -1.78
C THR A 92 1.22 0.02 -1.63
N ASN A 93 2.20 0.12 -0.72
CA ASN A 93 3.12 -0.98 -0.42
C ASN A 93 3.59 -0.89 1.03
N ILE A 94 3.16 -1.87 1.84
CA ILE A 94 3.76 -2.16 3.14
C ILE A 94 4.27 -3.59 3.02
N ARG A 95 5.55 -3.79 3.30
CA ARG A 95 6.27 -4.99 2.91
C ARG A 95 5.72 -6.22 3.64
N PHE A 96 5.26 -7.17 2.83
CA PHE A 96 5.10 -8.59 3.13
C PHE A 96 4.07 -8.99 4.18
N SER A 97 3.64 -8.15 5.11
CA SER A 97 2.32 -8.27 5.72
C SER A 97 1.98 -7.00 6.49
N SER A 98 0.70 -6.64 6.52
CA SER A 98 0.25 -5.52 7.32
C SER A 98 -1.17 -5.65 7.84
N THR A 99 -1.42 -5.09 9.03
CA THR A 99 -2.77 -4.73 9.47
C THR A 99 -2.81 -3.25 9.78
N VAL A 100 -3.80 -2.54 9.22
CA VAL A 100 -4.00 -1.11 9.41
C VAL A 100 -5.23 -0.88 10.27
N TYR A 101 -5.07 -0.06 11.30
CA TYR A 101 -6.15 0.43 12.15
C TYR A 101 -6.25 1.95 11.99
N ALA A 102 -7.48 2.45 12.02
CA ALA A 102 -7.78 3.87 12.01
C ALA A 102 -8.82 4.17 13.08
N ASN A 103 -8.56 5.17 13.90
CA ASN A 103 -9.44 5.63 14.98
C ASN A 103 -10.01 4.49 15.85
N GLY A 104 -9.14 3.57 16.27
CA GLY A 104 -9.52 2.44 17.13
C GLY A 104 -10.14 1.23 16.42
N GLN A 105 -10.41 1.30 15.12
CA GLN A 105 -11.03 0.22 14.35
C GLN A 105 -10.04 -0.41 13.35
N LYS A 106 -10.14 -1.73 13.16
CA LYS A 106 -9.36 -2.44 12.12
C LYS A 106 -9.93 -2.09 10.75
N LEU A 107 -9.11 -1.45 9.91
CA LEU A 107 -9.52 -0.96 8.60
C LEU A 107 -9.38 -2.03 7.52
N PHE A 108 -8.22 -2.67 7.44
CA PHE A 108 -7.97 -3.82 6.57
C PHE A 108 -6.74 -4.60 7.02
N ALA A 109 -6.59 -5.82 6.50
CA ALA A 109 -5.39 -6.63 6.63
C ALA A 109 -4.97 -7.18 5.26
N ASP A 110 -3.66 -7.32 5.09
CA ASP A 110 -3.02 -7.93 3.94
C ASP A 110 -2.00 -8.95 4.44
N GLY A 111 -2.33 -10.23 4.28
CA GLY A 111 -1.66 -11.31 4.98
C GLY A 111 -2.04 -11.34 6.46
N THR A 112 -1.11 -11.81 7.30
CA THR A 112 -1.27 -11.87 8.76
C THR A 112 0.07 -11.57 9.43
N PRO A 113 0.27 -10.36 9.96
CA PRO A 113 1.47 -10.06 10.74
C PRO A 113 1.47 -10.92 12.00
N ALA A 114 2.62 -11.51 12.32
CA ALA A 114 2.77 -12.34 13.52
C ALA A 114 4.16 -12.22 14.11
N GLU A 115 4.25 -12.45 15.41
CA GLU A 115 5.52 -12.45 16.16
C GLU A 115 6.40 -13.65 15.82
N ALA A 116 5.78 -14.75 15.39
CA ALA A 116 6.47 -15.97 14.97
C ALA A 116 6.22 -16.23 13.50
N ALA A 117 7.29 -16.58 12.76
CA ALA A 117 7.22 -16.91 11.34
C ALA A 117 6.18 -18.00 11.01
N ALA A 118 5.97 -18.97 11.92
CA ALA A 118 4.99 -20.05 11.74
C ALA A 118 3.53 -19.58 11.68
N ASN A 119 3.21 -18.43 12.28
CA ASN A 119 1.87 -17.85 12.32
C ASN A 119 1.69 -16.69 11.33
N TYR A 120 2.76 -16.34 10.61
CA TYR A 120 2.76 -15.25 9.66
C TYR A 120 2.25 -15.71 8.29
N ARG A 121 1.53 -14.82 7.61
CA ARG A 121 1.13 -15.02 6.22
C ARG A 121 1.47 -13.79 5.39
N ALA A 122 2.11 -14.03 4.25
CA ALA A 122 2.50 -12.95 3.35
C ALA A 122 1.29 -12.25 2.71
N GLY A 123 1.40 -10.92 2.57
CA GLY A 123 0.47 -10.04 1.87
C GLY A 123 1.20 -8.77 1.43
N ASN A 124 1.05 -8.37 0.17
CA ASN A 124 1.66 -7.15 -0.35
C ASN A 124 0.84 -6.48 -1.47
N LEU A 125 -0.48 -6.51 -1.36
CA LEU A 125 -1.44 -5.89 -2.28
C LEU A 125 -1.72 -4.42 -1.89
N PRO A 126 -1.89 -3.51 -2.85
CA PRO A 126 -2.50 -2.22 -2.58
C PRO A 126 -3.91 -2.39 -2.01
N GLN A 127 -4.25 -1.61 -1.00
CA GLN A 127 -5.57 -1.64 -0.37
C GLN A 127 -5.98 -0.22 0.03
N ILE A 128 -7.28 0.04 -0.08
CA ILE A 128 -7.90 1.25 0.44
C ILE A 128 -9.00 0.83 1.41
N GLY A 129 -9.10 1.54 2.53
CA GLY A 129 -10.19 1.35 3.47
C GLY A 129 -10.78 2.68 3.88
N PHE A 130 -12.07 2.66 4.16
CA PHE A 130 -12.87 3.82 4.51
C PHE A 130 -13.31 3.72 5.96
N PHE A 131 -13.34 4.86 6.65
CA PHE A 131 -13.80 4.95 8.04
C PHE A 131 -14.40 6.32 8.29
N SER A 132 -15.32 6.38 9.25
CA SER A 132 -15.88 7.63 9.74
C SER A 132 -14.96 8.25 10.79
N ALA A 133 -14.73 9.55 10.69
CA ALA A 133 -14.03 10.32 11.71
C ALA A 133 -14.75 11.64 11.95
N GLU A 134 -14.74 12.06 13.21
CA GLU A 134 -15.19 13.39 13.62
C GLU A 134 -14.02 14.38 13.54
N GLN A 135 -14.34 15.67 13.55
CA GLN A 135 -13.38 16.75 13.66
C GLN A 135 -12.46 16.51 14.88
N GLY A 136 -11.16 16.73 14.70
CA GLY A 136 -10.15 16.51 15.74
C GLY A 136 -9.06 15.53 15.34
N ASP A 137 -8.72 14.60 16.22
CA ASP A 137 -7.54 13.76 16.04
C ASP A 137 -7.88 12.40 15.45
N VAL A 138 -7.08 11.95 14.49
CA VAL A 138 -7.18 10.61 13.90
C VAL A 138 -5.91 9.83 14.20
N GLU A 139 -6.06 8.72 14.92
CA GLU A 139 -4.96 7.78 15.15
C GLU A 139 -4.90 6.71 14.05
N ILE A 140 -3.70 6.50 13.53
CA ILE A 140 -3.39 5.48 12.54
C ILE A 140 -2.33 4.56 13.12
N ILE A 141 -2.63 3.26 13.17
CA ILE A 141 -1.70 2.22 13.62
C ILE A 141 -1.48 1.24 12.49
N VAL A 142 -0.23 0.90 12.21
CA VAL A 142 0.15 -0.05 11.17
C VAL A 142 1.04 -1.11 11.79
N GLN A 143 0.51 -2.32 11.91
CA GLN A 143 1.29 -3.51 12.22
C GLN A 143 1.96 -4.01 10.94
N VAL A 144 3.25 -4.33 11.01
CA VAL A 144 4.04 -4.83 9.87
C VAL A 144 4.84 -6.04 10.31
N ALA A 145 4.87 -7.08 9.49
CA ALA A 145 5.79 -8.21 9.67
C ALA A 145 6.32 -8.67 8.31
N ASN A 146 7.57 -9.12 8.29
CA ASN A 146 8.19 -9.67 7.10
C ASN A 146 9.12 -10.81 7.51
N TYR A 147 8.93 -12.00 6.94
CA TYR A 147 9.86 -13.12 7.08
C TYR A 147 10.33 -13.69 5.73
N ASP A 148 9.89 -13.10 4.60
CA ASP A 148 10.09 -13.68 3.26
C ASP A 148 11.03 -12.86 2.36
N TYR A 149 11.32 -11.61 2.71
CA TYR A 149 12.00 -10.69 1.78
C TYR A 149 13.12 -9.89 2.40
N ILE A 150 14.09 -9.51 1.57
CA ILE A 150 15.28 -8.78 2.00
C ILE A 150 15.01 -7.35 2.44
N ASN A 151 13.84 -6.77 2.14
CA ASN A 151 13.45 -5.40 2.50
C ASN A 151 12.09 -5.35 3.21
N ALA A 152 12.01 -4.57 4.28
CA ALA A 152 10.85 -4.50 5.16
C ALA A 152 10.45 -3.07 5.53
N GLY A 153 9.33 -2.91 6.24
CA GLY A 153 8.77 -1.61 6.60
C GLY A 153 7.80 -1.02 5.56
N ILE A 154 7.74 0.31 5.50
CA ILE A 154 6.80 1.07 4.67
C ILE A 154 7.59 1.87 3.61
N PRO A 155 8.06 1.22 2.52
CA PRO A 155 8.94 1.86 1.53
C PRO A 155 8.21 2.80 0.58
N VAL A 156 6.88 2.82 0.59
CA VAL A 156 6.05 3.68 -0.28
C VAL A 156 5.02 4.40 0.58
N SER A 157 4.83 5.69 0.32
CA SER A 157 3.90 6.56 1.04
C SER A 157 2.49 5.95 1.12
N PRO A 158 1.92 5.81 2.31
CA PRO A 158 0.48 5.70 2.48
C PRO A 158 -0.19 7.05 2.17
N TYR A 159 -1.45 7.01 1.76
CA TYR A 159 -2.23 8.21 1.47
C TYR A 159 -3.45 8.31 2.38
N PHE A 160 -3.81 9.54 2.72
CA PHE A 160 -5.03 9.88 3.47
C PHE A 160 -5.81 10.97 2.74
N GLY A 161 -7.12 10.96 2.85
CA GLY A 161 -7.98 12.02 2.32
C GLY A 161 -9.46 11.70 2.48
N GLY A 162 -10.32 12.65 2.11
CA GLY A 162 -11.77 12.44 2.08
C GLY A 162 -12.18 11.36 1.08
N GLN A 163 -13.32 10.72 1.32
CA GLN A 163 -13.81 9.60 0.52
C GLN A 163 -13.86 9.93 -0.98
N ALA A 164 -14.48 11.05 -1.36
CA ALA A 164 -14.69 11.41 -2.77
C ALA A 164 -13.35 11.58 -3.50
N ALA A 165 -12.41 12.31 -2.88
CA ALA A 165 -11.09 12.53 -3.42
C ALA A 165 -10.26 11.23 -3.54
N MET A 166 -10.35 10.36 -2.54
CA MET A 166 -9.62 9.09 -2.54
C MET A 166 -10.20 8.08 -3.54
N MET A 167 -11.51 8.09 -3.77
CA MET A 167 -12.16 7.32 -4.82
C MET A 167 -11.78 7.84 -6.21
N ASP A 168 -11.80 9.16 -6.44
CA ASP A 168 -11.35 9.77 -7.70
C ASP A 168 -9.87 9.43 -7.97
N PHE A 169 -9.02 9.51 -6.95
CA PHE A 169 -7.62 9.10 -7.04
C PHE A 169 -7.49 7.62 -7.45
N GLN A 170 -8.20 6.71 -6.78
CA GLN A 170 -8.17 5.30 -7.12
C GLN A 170 -8.66 5.04 -8.55
N GLN A 171 -9.77 5.66 -8.96
CA GLN A 171 -10.34 5.49 -10.28
C GLN A 171 -9.40 6.01 -11.38
N LYS A 172 -8.77 7.17 -11.17
CA LYS A 172 -7.78 7.75 -12.10
C LYS A 172 -6.54 6.86 -12.23
N THR A 173 -5.99 6.39 -11.10
CA THR A 173 -4.84 5.46 -11.12
C THR A 173 -5.18 4.18 -11.87
N MET A 174 -6.32 3.56 -11.55
CA MET A 174 -6.78 2.34 -12.21
C MET A 174 -6.98 2.57 -13.72
N THR A 175 -7.66 3.66 -14.11
CA THR A 175 -7.89 4.00 -15.52
C THR A 175 -6.59 4.22 -16.28
N GLN A 176 -5.61 4.90 -15.68
CA GLN A 176 -4.30 5.12 -16.27
C GLN A 176 -3.56 3.79 -16.49
N GLU A 177 -3.50 2.92 -15.47
CA GLU A 177 -2.84 1.61 -15.59
C GLU A 177 -3.51 0.71 -16.63
N PHE A 178 -4.85 0.65 -16.66
CA PHE A 178 -5.59 -0.08 -17.70
C PHE A 178 -5.35 0.49 -19.10
N SER A 179 -5.30 1.81 -19.24
CA SER A 179 -5.04 2.46 -20.53
C SER A 179 -3.63 2.13 -21.03
N THR A 180 -2.62 2.20 -20.17
CA THR A 180 -1.24 1.81 -20.51
C THR A 180 -1.16 0.33 -20.90
N PHE A 181 -1.81 -0.56 -20.14
CA PHE A 181 -1.89 -1.98 -20.47
C PHE A 181 -2.55 -2.23 -21.83
N ALA A 182 -3.68 -1.58 -22.10
CA ALA A 182 -4.43 -1.73 -23.35
C ALA A 182 -3.63 -1.22 -24.56
N ILE A 183 -2.99 -0.06 -24.45
CA ILE A 183 -2.16 0.53 -25.52
C ILE A 183 -0.97 -0.38 -25.84
N LEU A 184 -0.23 -0.85 -24.83
CA LEU A 184 0.92 -1.73 -25.04
C LEU A 184 0.52 -3.09 -25.62
N SER A 185 -0.62 -3.63 -25.18
CA SER A 185 -1.17 -4.87 -25.73
C SER A 185 -1.59 -4.71 -27.20
N ALA A 186 -2.23 -3.58 -27.54
CA ALA A 186 -2.60 -3.25 -28.91
C ALA A 186 -1.36 -3.08 -29.81
N LEU A 187 -0.32 -2.37 -29.34
CA LEU A 187 0.95 -2.22 -30.06
C LEU A 187 1.63 -3.58 -30.29
N SER A 188 1.66 -4.44 -29.26
CA SER A 188 2.18 -5.80 -29.40
C SER A 188 1.44 -6.57 -30.49
N LEU A 189 0.11 -6.50 -30.51
CA LEU A 189 -0.72 -7.18 -31.52
C LEU A 189 -0.46 -6.64 -32.93
N ILE A 190 -0.36 -5.30 -33.08
CA ILE A 190 -0.05 -4.66 -34.36
C ILE A 190 1.31 -5.15 -34.88
N PHE A 191 2.36 -5.19 -34.05
CA PHE A 191 3.67 -5.66 -34.48
C PHE A 191 3.67 -7.15 -34.87
N ILE A 192 2.90 -7.99 -34.18
CA ILE A 192 2.71 -9.41 -34.57
C ILE A 192 2.04 -9.49 -35.94
N ILE A 193 0.96 -8.74 -36.18
CA ILE A 193 0.25 -8.72 -37.47
C ILE A 193 1.18 -8.23 -38.58
N CYS A 194 1.95 -7.17 -38.35
CA CYS A 194 2.94 -6.66 -39.29
C CYS A 194 4.01 -7.71 -39.61
N PHE A 195 4.51 -8.43 -38.60
CA PHE A 195 5.47 -9.51 -38.80
C PHE A 195 4.88 -10.65 -39.64
N LEU A 196 3.67 -11.12 -39.32
CA LEU A 196 3.00 -12.18 -40.07
C LEU A 196 2.77 -11.78 -41.52
N THR A 197 2.38 -10.51 -41.75
CA THR A 197 2.19 -9.94 -43.08
C THR A 197 3.52 -9.89 -43.84
N ALA A 198 4.60 -9.38 -43.22
CA ALA A 198 5.92 -9.35 -43.84
C ALA A 198 6.44 -10.76 -44.16
N ALA A 199 6.25 -11.72 -43.25
CA ALA A 199 6.62 -13.11 -43.43
C ALA A 199 5.84 -13.78 -44.58
N TYR A 200 4.56 -13.44 -44.75
CA TYR A 200 3.75 -13.88 -45.89
C TYR A 200 4.33 -13.39 -47.22
N TYR A 201 4.82 -12.15 -47.29
CA TYR A 201 5.54 -11.60 -48.44
C TYR A 201 7.02 -12.02 -48.51
N GLN A 202 7.41 -13.10 -47.80
CA GLN A 202 8.78 -13.64 -47.74
C GLN A 202 9.84 -12.66 -47.20
N ARG A 203 9.44 -11.60 -46.49
CA ARG A 203 10.34 -10.67 -45.79
C ARG A 203 10.26 -10.93 -44.28
N LYS A 204 11.18 -11.75 -43.77
CA LYS A 204 11.25 -12.03 -42.32
C LYS A 204 12.03 -10.94 -41.60
N ASP A 205 11.34 -9.87 -41.19
CA ASP A 205 11.92 -8.84 -40.33
C ASP A 205 11.70 -9.19 -38.85
N PHE A 206 12.70 -9.83 -38.25
CA PHE A 206 12.67 -10.22 -36.84
C PHE A 206 12.63 -9.04 -35.88
N THR A 207 12.96 -7.82 -36.33
CA THR A 207 12.88 -6.62 -35.52
C THR A 207 11.44 -6.37 -35.06
N LEU A 208 10.44 -6.66 -35.90
CA LEU A 208 9.02 -6.54 -35.55
C LEU A 208 8.61 -7.49 -34.43
N LEU A 209 9.13 -8.73 -34.41
CA LEU A 209 8.87 -9.67 -33.32
C LEU A 209 9.51 -9.22 -32.01
N ILE A 210 10.72 -8.66 -32.06
CA ILE A 210 11.38 -8.13 -30.87
C ILE A 210 10.56 -6.98 -30.28
N PHE A 211 10.08 -6.05 -31.11
CA PHE A 211 9.21 -4.96 -30.65
C PHE A 211 7.90 -5.48 -30.04
N ALA A 212 7.25 -6.46 -30.67
CA ALA A 212 6.07 -7.10 -30.11
C ALA A 212 6.35 -7.71 -28.72
N ALA A 213 7.43 -8.48 -28.60
CA ALA A 213 7.82 -9.13 -27.35
C ALA A 213 8.11 -8.10 -26.24
N VAL A 214 8.84 -7.03 -26.56
CA VAL A 214 9.12 -5.95 -25.59
C VAL A 214 7.83 -5.28 -25.13
N CYS A 215 6.94 -4.91 -26.06
CA CYS A 215 5.64 -4.32 -25.70
C CYS A 215 4.80 -5.27 -24.83
N ALA A 216 4.76 -6.56 -25.15
CA ALA A 216 4.04 -7.56 -24.36
C ALA A 216 4.62 -7.71 -22.95
N ILE A 217 5.96 -7.79 -22.82
CA ILE A 217 6.63 -7.91 -21.51
C ILE A 217 6.34 -6.68 -20.66
N ILE A 218 6.43 -5.47 -21.23
CA ILE A 218 6.13 -4.23 -20.50
C ILE A 218 4.65 -4.17 -20.13
N ALA A 219 3.73 -4.59 -21.00
CA ALA A 219 2.30 -4.66 -20.68
C ALA A 219 2.05 -5.57 -19.48
N VAL A 220 2.57 -6.80 -19.53
CA VAL A 220 2.43 -7.78 -18.45
C VAL A 220 3.06 -7.26 -17.16
N TYR A 221 4.26 -6.67 -17.23
CA TYR A 221 4.94 -6.08 -16.08
C TYR A 221 4.07 -5.01 -15.40
N ASN A 222 3.51 -4.05 -16.16
CA ASN A 222 2.63 -3.02 -15.61
C ASN A 222 1.31 -3.59 -15.07
N GLY A 223 0.75 -4.62 -15.71
CA GLY A 223 -0.45 -5.31 -15.23
C GLY A 223 -0.24 -6.02 -13.89
N LEU A 224 1.00 -6.38 -13.56
CA LEU A 224 1.40 -7.08 -12.33
C LEU A 224 1.96 -6.15 -11.24
N ILE A 225 2.48 -4.97 -11.60
CA ILE A 225 3.19 -4.05 -10.68
C ILE A 225 2.50 -2.68 -10.74
N GLY A 226 1.65 -2.42 -9.73
CA GLY A 226 0.75 -1.26 -9.67
C GLY A 226 -0.42 -1.57 -8.75
N GLU A 227 -1.64 -1.16 -9.12
CA GLU A 227 -2.90 -1.60 -8.51
C GLU A 227 -3.25 -3.08 -8.82
N ARG A 228 -2.35 -3.76 -9.54
CA ARG A 228 -2.49 -5.16 -9.98
C ARG A 228 -3.85 -5.38 -10.65
N PRO A 229 -4.19 -4.61 -11.70
CA PRO A 229 -5.47 -4.70 -12.38
C PRO A 229 -5.80 -6.14 -12.85
N CYS A 230 -4.79 -6.93 -13.21
CA CYS A 230 -4.94 -8.33 -13.60
C CYS A 230 -5.33 -9.25 -12.42
N ILE A 231 -4.87 -8.96 -11.20
CA ILE A 231 -5.19 -9.76 -10.00
C ILE A 231 -6.54 -9.33 -9.43
N CYS A 232 -6.83 -8.03 -9.38
CA CYS A 232 -8.10 -7.51 -8.88
C CYS A 232 -9.32 -7.98 -9.71
N THR A 233 -9.17 -8.15 -11.03
CA THR A 233 -10.22 -8.70 -11.90
C THR A 233 -10.45 -10.20 -11.67
N SER A 234 -9.39 -10.97 -11.42
CA SER A 234 -9.48 -12.40 -11.09
C SER A 234 -10.05 -12.65 -9.69
N LEU A 235 -9.59 -11.92 -8.67
CA LEU A 235 -10.09 -12.03 -7.30
C LEU A 235 -11.50 -11.45 -7.14
N GLY A 236 -11.85 -10.38 -7.87
CA GLY A 236 -13.20 -9.81 -7.86
C GLY A 236 -14.27 -10.80 -8.36
N HIS A 237 -13.91 -11.66 -9.31
CA HIS A 237 -14.77 -12.78 -9.74
C HIS A 237 -14.90 -13.89 -8.69
N LEU A 238 -13.82 -14.19 -7.95
CA LEU A 238 -13.82 -15.21 -6.90
C LEU A 238 -14.54 -14.73 -5.62
N LEU A 239 -14.38 -13.46 -5.23
CA LEU A 239 -15.05 -12.86 -4.06
C LEU A 239 -16.55 -12.65 -4.30
N ARG A 240 -16.99 -12.42 -5.56
CA ARG A 240 -18.41 -12.43 -5.92
C ARG A 240 -19.03 -13.83 -5.93
N CYS A 241 -18.23 -14.90 -6.00
CA CYS A 241 -18.72 -16.28 -5.86
C CYS A 241 -18.83 -16.74 -4.40
N CYS A 242 -18.12 -16.11 -3.46
CA CYS A 242 -18.23 -16.43 -2.03
C CYS A 242 -19.25 -15.57 -1.26
N THR A 243 -19.89 -14.59 -1.93
CA THR A 243 -20.93 -13.73 -1.34
C THR A 243 -22.33 -14.01 -1.94
N LYS A 244 -22.55 -15.20 -2.49
CA LYS A 244 -23.88 -15.74 -2.82
C LYS A 244 -24.11 -17.06 -2.11
#